data_AF-A0A7J8XEH3-F1
#
_entry.id   AF-A0A7J8XEH3-F1
#
_cell.length_a   1.000
_cell.length_b   1.000
_cell.length_c   1.000
_cell.angle_alpha   90.00
_cell.angle_beta   90.00
_cell.angle_gamma   90.00
#
_symmetry.space_group_name_H-M   'P 1'
#
loop_
_entity.id
_entity.type
_entity.pdbx_description
1 polymer ?
#
loop_
_entity_poly.entity_id
_entity_poly.type
_entity_poly.pdbx_seq_one_letter_code
_entity_poly.pdbx_strand_id
1 'polypeptide(L)' 'MASNAAVPFWRAAGMTYITYSNICANLVRNCLKEPYKTEALSREKVHFSISKWTDGKPEKP' A
#
# COMPACT_ATOMS: atom_id res chain seq x y z
N MET A 1 -1.97 15.74 -27.66
CA MET A 1 -0.78 15.42 -26.86
C MET A 1 -1.14 15.64 -25.40
N ALA A 2 -1.38 14.58 -24.63
CA ALA A 2 -1.64 14.74 -23.20
C ALA A 2 -0.45 15.48 -22.59
N SER A 3 -0.70 16.54 -21.83
CA SER A 3 0.33 17.28 -21.11
C SER A 3 1.17 16.28 -20.31
N ASN A 4 2.49 16.29 -20.50
CA ASN A 4 3.45 15.70 -19.56
C ASN A 4 3.43 16.53 -18.27
N ALA A 5 2.28 16.56 -17.59
CA ALA A 5 2.16 17.12 -16.26
C ALA A 5 3.21 16.41 -15.39
N ALA A 6 3.96 17.18 -14.61
CA ALA A 6 4.98 16.66 -13.70
C ALA A 6 4.38 15.48 -12.93
N VAL A 7 4.85 14.27 -13.24
CA VAL A 7 4.35 13.06 -12.62
C VAL A 7 4.69 13.16 -11.14
N PRO A 8 3.74 13.00 -10.21
CA PRO A 8 4.05 12.99 -8.79
C PRO A 8 5.18 12.01 -8.50
N PHE A 9 6.11 12.36 -7.60
CA PHE A 9 7.35 11.59 -7.40
C PHE A 9 7.10 10.10 -7.11
N TRP A 10 6.03 9.76 -6.37
CA TRP A 10 5.65 8.39 -6.09
C TRP A 10 5.24 7.64 -7.36
N ARG A 11 4.57 8.31 -8.30
CA ARG A 11 4.18 7.70 -9.58
C ARG A 11 5.38 7.48 -10.48
N ALA A 12 6.33 8.42 -10.49
CA ALA A 12 7.61 8.27 -11.19
C ALA A 12 8.44 7.10 -10.63
N ALA A 13 8.33 6.82 -9.33
CA ALA A 13 8.96 5.67 -8.67
C ALA A 13 8.20 4.33 -8.87
N GLY A 14 7.20 4.27 -9.77
CA GLY A 14 6.43 3.05 -10.02
C GLY A 14 5.40 2.71 -8.93
N MET A 15 5.20 3.58 -7.95
CA MET A 15 4.24 3.37 -6.88
C MET A 15 2.82 3.75 -7.31
N THR A 16 1.82 3.04 -6.77
CA THR A 16 0.42 3.47 -6.87
C THR A 16 0.09 4.50 -5.80
N TYR A 17 -0.92 5.33 -6.04
CA TYR A 17 -1.42 6.27 -5.02
C TYR A 17 -1.84 5.53 -3.73
N ILE A 18 -2.45 4.35 -3.86
CA ILE A 18 -2.90 3.54 -2.73
C ILE A 18 -1.70 3.12 -1.86
N THR A 19 -0.65 2.60 -2.49
CA THR A 19 0.59 2.22 -1.79
C THR A 19 1.22 3.43 -1.09
N TYR A 20 1.32 4.57 -1.79
CA TYR A 20 1.86 5.80 -1.23
C TYR A 20 1.08 6.27 0.00
N SER A 21 -0.25 6.38 -0.11
CA SER A 21 -1.12 6.83 0.97
C SER A 21 -1.06 5.88 2.18
N ASN A 22 -0.96 4.57 1.95
CA ASN A 22 -0.85 3.60 3.04
C ASN A 22 0.48 3.73 3.80
N ILE A 23 1.59 3.99 3.10
CA ILE A 23 2.89 4.24 3.73
C ILE A 23 2.83 5.50 4.60
N CYS A 24 2.29 6.61 4.08
CA CYS A 24 2.13 7.83 4.87
C CYS A 24 1.27 7.60 6.11
N ALA A 25 0.15 6.87 5.97
CA ALA A 25 -0.73 6.56 7.09
C ALA A 25 -0.04 5.68 8.15
N ASN A 26 0.78 4.71 7.73
CA ASN A 26 1.58 3.87 8.62
C ASN A 26 2.57 4.72 9.45
N LEU A 27 3.35 5.58 8.79
CA LEU A 27 4.30 6.47 9.46
C LEU A 27 3.60 7.33 10.54
N VAL A 28 2.45 7.91 10.21
CA VAL A 28 1.67 8.72 11.16
C VAL A 28 1.20 7.89 12.36
N ARG A 29 0.70 6.66 12.16
CA ARG A 29 0.27 5.79 13.27
C ARG A 29 1.41 5.41 14.20
N ASN A 30 2.60 5.23 13.66
CA ASN A 30 3.79 4.88 14.45
C ASN A 30 4.27 6.00 15.37
N CYS A 31 3.91 7.25 15.07
CA CYS A 31 4.19 8.43 15.89
C CYS A 31 3.16 8.66 17.03
N LEU A 32 2.09 7.85 17.12
CA LEU A 32 1.10 7.97 18.18
C LEU A 32 1.67 7.51 19.54
N LYS A 33 1.11 8.05 20.63
CA LYS A 33 1.39 7.60 21.99
C LYS A 33 0.56 6.37 22.33
N GLU A 34 1.04 5.53 23.24
CA GLU A 34 0.24 4.45 23.82
C GLU A 34 -0.91 4.99 24.68
N PRO A 35 -2.11 4.37 24.65
CA PRO A 35 -2.45 3.10 23.98
C PRO A 35 -2.91 3.24 22.51
N TYR A 36 -3.05 4.46 22.02
CA TYR A 36 -3.62 4.76 20.70
C TYR A 36 -2.79 4.20 19.54
N LYS A 37 -1.47 4.13 19.72
CA LYS A 37 -0.57 3.47 18.76
C LYS A 37 -0.94 2.00 18.59
N THR A 38 -1.00 1.24 19.69
CA THR A 38 -1.37 -0.18 19.64
C THR A 38 -2.75 -0.40 19.01
N GLU A 39 -3.73 0.43 19.34
CA GLU A 39 -5.06 0.38 18.74
C GLU A 39 -5.01 0.65 17.23
N ALA A 40 -4.30 1.70 16.79
CA ALA A 40 -4.22 2.09 15.40
C ALA A 40 -3.43 1.08 14.53
N LEU A 41 -2.38 0.46 15.07
CA LEU A 41 -1.56 -0.54 14.38
C LEU A 41 -2.34 -1.82 14.06
N SER A 42 -3.44 -2.11 14.76
CA SER A 42 -4.30 -3.25 14.44
C SER A 42 -4.85 -3.19 12.99
N ARG A 43 -5.08 -1.98 12.47
CA ARG A 43 -5.59 -1.73 11.11
C ARG A 43 -4.57 -1.98 10.01
N GLU A 44 -3.28 -2.08 10.35
CA GLU A 44 -2.20 -2.30 9.39
C GLU A 44 -2.04 -3.78 9.04
N LYS A 45 -2.56 -4.68 9.88
CA LYS A 45 -2.44 -6.12 9.66
C LYS A 45 -3.30 -6.52 8.46
N VAL A 46 -2.64 -6.96 7.40
CA VAL A 46 -3.28 -7.44 6.19
C VAL A 46 -2.86 -8.90 5.98
N HIS A 47 -3.84 -9.81 6.04
CA HIS A 47 -3.62 -11.25 5.87
C HIS A 47 -4.42 -11.72 4.66
N PHE A 48 -3.74 -11.93 3.54
CA PHE A 48 -4.33 -12.55 2.36
C PHE A 48 -3.27 -13.38 1.63
N SER A 49 -3.74 -14.28 0.75
CA SER A 49 -2.91 -15.03 -0.17
C SER A 49 -3.42 -14.77 -1.59
N ILE A 50 -2.53 -14.46 -2.53
CA ILE A 50 -2.87 -14.23 -3.95
C ILE A 50 -2.24 -15.33 -4.78
N SER A 51 -3.08 -16.03 -5.55
CA SER A 51 -2.63 -16.94 -6.60
C SER A 51 -2.91 -16.31 -7.96
N LYS A 52 -1.89 -16.21 -8.80
CA LYS A 52 -2.06 -15.86 -10.20
C LYS A 52 -2.67 -17.04 -10.95
N TRP A 53 -3.61 -16.77 -11.84
CA TRP A 53 -4.22 -17.79 -12.70
C TRP A 53 -3.66 -17.68 -14.11
N THR A 54 -3.16 -18.79 -14.64
CA THR A 54 -2.64 -18.90 -16.01
C THR A 54 -3.14 -20.21 -16.60
N ASP A 55 -3.57 -20.18 -17.87
CA ASP A 55 -4.08 -21.37 -18.58
C ASP A 55 -5.18 -22.14 -17.81
N GLY A 56 -6.01 -21.40 -17.08
CA GLY A 56 -7.13 -21.97 -16.30
C GLY A 56 -6.72 -22.69 -15.02
N LYS A 57 -5.46 -22.62 -14.59
CA LYS A 57 -4.98 -23.22 -13.33
C LYS A 57 -4.39 -22.14 -12.40
N PRO A 58 -4.63 -22.23 -11.08
CA PRO A 58 -3.97 -21.36 -10.13
C PRO A 58 -2.51 -21.77 -9.97
N GLU A 59 -1.60 -20.81 -10.08
CA GLU A 59 -0.22 -20.96 -9.63
C GLU A 59 -0.18 -21.05 -8.10
N LYS A 60 0.89 -21.65 -7.57
CA LYS A 60 1.10 -21.70 -6.12
C LYS A 60 1.17 -20.26 -5.58
N PRO A 61 0.42 -19.95 -4.51
CA PRO A 61 0.52 -18.65 -3.86
C PRO A 61 1.89 -18.41 -3.23
#